data_AF-A0A1K2ILD6-F1
#
_entry.id   AF-A0A1K2ILD6-F1
#
_cell.length_a   1.000
_cell.length_b   1.000
_cell.length_c   1.000
_cell.angle_alpha   90.00
_cell.angle_beta   90.00
_cell.angle_gamma   90.00
#
_symmetry.space_group_name_H-M   'P 1'
#
loop_
_entity.id
_entity.type
_entity.pdbx_description
1 polymer ?
#
loop_
_entity_poly.entity_id
_entity_poly.type
_entity_poly.pdbx_seq_one_letter_code
_entity_poly.pdbx_strand_id
1 'polypeptide(L)'
;MKRIIFILIGLLTVSFSSAQELETLIEEALLNNPEIQKFELQYNIASEKVNEVNTLPNTEIGVGYFVSEPETRTGAQRFKVSAKQMLPWFGNITARENYISSLADAKYEDIVIAKRKLLASVCQSYYNLYANRAKQAVLTENIKLLDTYETLALTSVEVGKASAVDVLRLQMRQNELSQLKQVLEQQYLAEQTNLNKLLNRDKNVVVDIMNEMNIPLEEVEITSENLSLHPELLKYDKLYQSVEKSELLNQKESSPMVGFGLDYINVEKRPDMNFNDNGKDIIMPMVSLSIPIFNRKYKSQTKQNELQQQEITAQKQQRLNTLETLLDKAINDKISARISYTTQAKNLKQAKDAEEILIKSYETGTIDFNDVLDIQELQLKFQINQIESVKTYYLQNTIINYLTK
;
A
#
# COMPACT_ATOMS: atom_id res chain seq x y z
N MET A 1 -45.13 -22.59 9.53
CA MET A 1 -44.41 -23.58 8.71
C MET A 1 -43.70 -22.85 7.57
N LYS A 2 -42.40 -22.58 7.70
CA LYS A 2 -41.56 -22.02 6.63
C LYS A 2 -40.37 -22.96 6.47
N ARG A 3 -40.25 -23.57 5.29
CA ARG A 3 -39.21 -24.55 4.95
C ARG A 3 -37.90 -23.82 4.70
N ILE A 4 -36.90 -24.10 5.52
CA ILE A 4 -35.50 -23.73 5.32
C ILE A 4 -34.91 -24.82 4.41
N ILE A 5 -34.47 -24.44 3.22
CA ILE A 5 -33.74 -25.32 2.31
C ILE A 5 -32.25 -25.08 2.58
N PHE A 6 -31.61 -26.04 3.25
CA PHE A 6 -30.16 -26.15 3.31
C PHE A 6 -29.68 -26.78 1.99
N ILE A 7 -28.92 -26.02 1.20
CA ILE A 7 -28.14 -26.59 0.09
C ILE A 7 -26.76 -26.91 0.65
N LEU A 8 -26.53 -28.21 0.83
CA LEU A 8 -25.25 -28.82 1.17
C LEU A 8 -24.45 -28.97 -0.13
N ILE A 9 -23.44 -28.12 -0.36
CA ILE A 9 -22.47 -28.32 -1.43
C ILE A 9 -21.27 -29.05 -0.81
N GLY A 10 -21.08 -30.29 -1.23
CA GLY A 10 -19.99 -31.14 -0.77
C GLY A 10 -18.63 -30.62 -1.20
N LEU A 11 -17.74 -30.46 -0.22
CA LEU A 11 -16.30 -30.39 -0.40
C LEU A 11 -15.82 -31.72 -1.00
N LEU A 12 -15.38 -31.68 -2.26
CA LEU A 12 -14.47 -32.66 -2.82
C LEU A 12 -13.06 -32.10 -2.68
N THR A 13 -12.43 -32.35 -1.54
CA THR A 13 -11.01 -32.14 -1.34
C THR A 13 -10.25 -33.22 -2.10
N VAL A 14 -9.74 -32.86 -3.28
CA VAL A 14 -8.70 -33.64 -3.93
C VAL A 14 -7.37 -33.11 -3.42
N SER A 15 -6.74 -33.86 -2.52
CA SER A 15 -5.39 -33.60 -2.06
C SER A 15 -4.40 -33.84 -3.20
N PHE A 16 -3.89 -32.75 -3.78
CA PHE A 16 -2.66 -32.76 -4.58
C PHE A 16 -1.69 -31.76 -3.97
N SER A 17 -0.49 -32.26 -3.63
CA SER A 17 0.76 -31.54 -3.34
C SER A 17 0.59 -30.14 -2.74
N SER A 18 0.74 -30.05 -1.42
CA SER A 18 0.87 -28.77 -0.72
C SER A 18 1.95 -27.92 -1.40
N ALA A 19 1.49 -26.86 -2.05
CA ALA A 19 2.15 -25.59 -2.20
C ALA A 19 1.12 -24.60 -1.68
N GLN A 20 1.51 -23.66 -0.82
CA GLN A 20 0.56 -22.66 -0.37
C GLN A 20 0.26 -21.78 -1.59
N GLU A 21 -1.00 -21.76 -2.05
CA GLU A 21 -1.37 -20.95 -3.21
C GLU A 21 -1.12 -19.48 -2.88
N LEU A 22 -0.43 -18.77 -3.78
CA LEU A 22 -0.07 -17.36 -3.61
C LEU A 22 -1.28 -16.49 -3.24
N GLU A 23 -2.46 -16.84 -3.74
CA GLU A 23 -3.73 -16.19 -3.40
C GLU A 23 -4.04 -16.27 -1.89
N THR A 24 -3.83 -17.42 -1.26
CA THR A 24 -4.04 -17.57 0.20
C THR A 24 -3.08 -16.71 1.02
N LEU A 25 -1.82 -16.56 0.59
CA LEU A 25 -0.85 -15.67 1.24
C LEU A 25 -1.26 -14.20 1.11
N ILE A 26 -1.83 -13.82 -0.03
CA ILE A 26 -2.33 -12.47 -0.29
C ILE A 26 -3.54 -12.18 0.60
N GLU A 27 -4.51 -13.10 0.69
CA GLU A 27 -5.68 -12.95 1.55
C GLU A 27 -5.29 -12.82 3.03
N GLU A 28 -4.38 -13.69 3.49
CA GLU A 28 -3.85 -13.64 4.86
C GLU A 28 -3.15 -12.30 5.14
N ALA A 29 -2.34 -11.80 4.20
CA ALA A 29 -1.70 -10.50 4.34
C ALA A 29 -2.71 -9.35 4.39
N LEU A 30 -3.71 -9.34 3.50
CA LEU A 30 -4.72 -8.28 3.45
C LEU A 30 -5.56 -8.20 4.75
N LEU A 31 -5.81 -9.34 5.40
CA LEU A 31 -6.56 -9.40 6.65
C LEU A 31 -5.72 -8.99 7.87
N ASN A 32 -4.44 -9.39 7.92
CA ASN A 32 -3.66 -9.31 9.16
C ASN A 32 -2.59 -8.20 9.17
N ASN A 33 -2.29 -7.57 8.04
CA ASN A 33 -1.18 -6.63 7.94
C ASN A 33 -1.43 -5.31 8.71
N PRO A 34 -0.55 -4.91 9.66
CA PRO A 34 -0.71 -3.69 10.46
C PRO A 34 -0.69 -2.39 9.66
N GLU A 35 -0.05 -2.36 8.49
CA GLU A 35 -0.06 -1.16 7.65
C GLU A 35 -1.45 -0.89 7.07
N ILE A 36 -2.18 -1.95 6.68
CA ILE A 36 -3.57 -1.81 6.23
C ILE A 36 -4.45 -1.31 7.38
N GLN A 37 -4.32 -1.91 8.56
CA GLN A 37 -5.05 -1.49 9.76
C GLN A 37 -4.77 -0.02 10.12
N LYS A 38 -3.50 0.43 10.00
CA LYS A 38 -3.11 1.84 10.18
C LYS A 38 -3.89 2.76 9.23
N PHE A 39 -3.98 2.43 7.95
CA PHE A 39 -4.71 3.25 6.98
C PHE A 39 -6.23 3.21 7.19
N GLU A 40 -6.79 2.06 7.58
CA GLU A 40 -8.21 1.94 7.94
C GLU A 40 -8.55 2.80 9.17
N LEU A 41 -7.69 2.81 10.20
CA LEU A 41 -7.87 3.70 11.36
C LEU A 41 -7.75 5.18 10.97
N GLN A 42 -6.83 5.54 10.08
CA GLN A 42 -6.72 6.93 9.60
C GLN A 42 -7.97 7.39 8.83
N TYR A 43 -8.55 6.51 8.00
CA TYR A 43 -9.82 6.76 7.33
C TYR A 43 -10.98 6.87 8.33
N ASN A 44 -11.05 6.00 9.33
CA ASN A 44 -12.09 6.07 10.36
C ASN A 44 -12.00 7.36 11.16
N ILE A 45 -10.79 7.80 11.54
CA ILE A 45 -10.56 9.10 12.19
C ILE A 45 -11.01 10.24 11.27
N ALA A 46 -10.67 10.20 9.98
CA ALA A 46 -11.08 11.22 9.02
C ALA A 46 -12.61 11.25 8.82
N SER A 47 -13.26 10.09 8.83
CA SER A 47 -14.71 9.96 8.72
C SER A 47 -15.42 10.45 9.98
N GLU A 48 -14.89 10.17 11.17
CA GLU A 48 -15.46 10.62 12.44
C GLU A 48 -15.42 12.16 12.58
N LYS A 49 -14.45 12.84 11.95
CA LYS A 49 -14.43 14.30 11.91
C LYS A 49 -15.67 14.93 11.26
N VAL A 50 -16.44 14.17 10.49
CA VAL A 50 -17.75 14.66 9.99
C VAL A 50 -18.69 14.94 11.16
N ASN A 51 -18.70 14.10 12.19
CA ASN A 51 -19.48 14.33 13.41
C ASN A 51 -18.93 15.51 14.22
N GLU A 52 -17.60 15.70 14.25
CA GLU A 52 -16.94 16.85 14.90
C GLU A 52 -17.45 18.19 14.36
N VAL A 53 -17.65 18.29 13.03
CA VAL A 53 -18.10 19.52 12.38
C VAL A 53 -19.62 19.64 12.28
N ASN A 54 -20.36 18.55 12.52
CA ASN A 54 -21.82 18.53 12.61
C ASN A 54 -22.30 19.04 13.98
N THR A 55 -22.00 20.30 14.27
CA THR A 55 -22.39 20.93 15.52
C THR A 55 -22.74 22.39 15.34
N LEU A 56 -23.54 22.89 16.27
CA LEU A 56 -23.82 24.31 16.40
C LEU A 56 -22.73 24.99 17.23
N PRO A 57 -22.52 26.31 17.05
CA PRO A 57 -21.73 27.10 17.99
C PRO A 57 -22.23 26.93 19.43
N ASN A 58 -21.34 27.09 20.40
CA ASN A 58 -21.70 27.00 21.82
C ASN A 58 -22.82 27.98 22.19
N THR A 59 -23.72 27.55 23.07
CA THR A 59 -24.66 28.46 23.74
C THR A 59 -23.88 29.37 24.68
N GLU A 60 -23.99 30.68 24.48
CA GLU A 60 -23.38 31.70 25.34
C GLU A 60 -24.34 32.00 26.50
N ILE A 61 -23.90 31.70 27.72
CA ILE A 61 -24.62 32.08 28.95
C ILE A 61 -23.80 33.14 29.67
N GLY A 62 -24.44 34.26 30.01
CA GLY A 62 -23.80 35.40 30.66
C GLY A 62 -24.56 35.84 31.90
N VAL A 63 -23.83 36.28 32.93
CA VAL A 63 -24.39 36.93 34.11
C VAL A 63 -23.67 38.26 34.31
N GLY A 64 -24.41 39.34 34.44
CA GLY A 64 -23.90 40.68 34.70
C GLY A 64 -24.56 41.29 35.93
N TYR A 65 -23.78 41.96 36.78
CA TYR A 65 -24.27 42.71 37.93
C TYR A 65 -24.09 44.21 37.68
N PHE A 66 -25.13 45.01 37.90
CA PHE A 66 -25.07 46.45 37.67
C PHE A 66 -24.47 47.15 38.90
N VAL A 67 -23.19 47.51 38.81
CA VAL A 67 -22.50 48.29 39.87
C VAL A 67 -23.06 49.71 39.97
N SER A 68 -23.41 50.30 38.83
CA SER A 68 -24.19 51.54 38.77
C SER A 68 -25.56 51.18 38.24
N GLU A 69 -26.57 51.21 39.12
CA GLU A 69 -27.90 50.67 38.86
C GLU A 69 -28.72 51.62 37.97
N PRO A 70 -29.06 51.22 36.73
CA PRO A 70 -29.95 52.00 35.88
C PRO A 70 -31.37 52.00 36.46
N GLU A 71 -31.96 53.19 36.57
CA GLU A 71 -33.33 53.35 37.07
C GLU A 71 -34.37 53.19 35.95
N THR A 72 -35.45 52.49 36.24
CA THR A 72 -36.66 52.39 35.40
C THR A 72 -37.86 52.98 36.12
N ARG A 73 -39.01 53.10 35.43
CA ARG A 73 -40.27 53.50 36.08
C ARG A 73 -40.64 52.58 37.25
N THR A 74 -40.29 51.30 37.17
CA THR A 74 -40.63 50.24 38.14
C THR A 74 -39.53 49.98 39.17
N GLY A 75 -38.38 50.66 39.05
CA GLY A 75 -37.24 50.63 39.98
C GLY A 75 -35.89 50.29 39.34
N ALA A 76 -34.87 50.05 40.15
CA ALA A 76 -33.48 49.95 39.73
C ALA A 76 -33.12 48.55 39.20
N GLN A 77 -32.37 48.44 38.10
CA GLN A 77 -31.91 47.14 37.59
C GLN A 77 -30.70 46.64 38.37
N ARG A 78 -30.78 45.41 38.90
CA ARG A 78 -29.75 44.84 39.81
C ARG A 78 -28.77 43.92 39.10
N PHE A 79 -29.30 42.97 38.34
CA PHE A 79 -28.50 42.02 37.60
C PHE A 79 -29.22 41.56 36.33
N LYS A 80 -28.44 41.04 35.39
CA LYS A 80 -28.89 40.49 34.11
C LYS A 80 -28.36 39.07 33.95
N VAL A 81 -29.23 38.16 33.55
CA VAL A 81 -28.86 36.82 33.07
C VAL A 81 -29.22 36.76 31.59
N SER A 82 -28.29 36.33 30.75
CA SER A 82 -28.49 36.23 29.30
C SER A 82 -28.18 34.83 28.80
N ALA A 83 -29.02 34.30 27.93
CA ALA A 83 -28.73 33.11 27.14
C ALA A 83 -28.80 33.46 25.65
N LYS A 84 -27.81 33.08 24.86
CA LYS A 84 -27.73 33.38 23.42
C LYS A 84 -27.20 32.18 22.65
N GLN A 85 -27.86 31.85 21.55
CA GLN A 85 -27.45 30.80 20.62
C GLN A 85 -27.27 31.41 19.23
N MET A 86 -26.06 31.31 18.69
CA MET A 86 -25.78 31.66 17.30
C MET A 86 -26.08 30.46 16.41
N LEU A 87 -26.82 30.69 15.33
CA LEU A 87 -27.11 29.69 14.30
C LEU A 87 -26.36 30.07 13.01
N PRO A 88 -25.57 29.16 12.43
CA PRO A 88 -24.97 29.36 11.12
C PRO A 88 -26.03 29.59 10.04
N TRP A 89 -25.67 30.28 8.95
CA TRP A 89 -26.55 30.40 7.80
C TRP A 89 -26.91 29.02 7.21
N PHE A 90 -28.02 28.98 6.49
CA PHE A 90 -28.49 27.76 5.82
C PHE A 90 -27.40 27.13 4.95
N GLY A 91 -27.10 25.86 5.22
CA GLY A 91 -26.13 25.06 4.49
C GLY A 91 -24.66 25.21 4.94
N ASN A 92 -24.34 26.02 5.95
CA ASN A 92 -22.95 26.13 6.45
C ASN A 92 -22.46 24.81 7.07
N ILE A 93 -23.28 24.17 7.90
CA ILE A 93 -22.93 22.87 8.53
C ILE A 93 -22.74 21.81 7.45
N THR A 94 -23.68 21.70 6.52
CA THR A 94 -23.58 20.77 5.38
C THR A 94 -22.34 21.03 4.51
N ALA A 95 -21.94 22.30 4.33
CA ALA A 95 -20.71 22.61 3.61
C ALA A 95 -19.45 22.14 4.37
N ARG A 96 -19.45 22.23 5.71
CA ARG A 96 -18.37 21.69 6.55
C ARG A 96 -18.32 20.17 6.46
N GLU A 97 -19.46 19.51 6.62
CA GLU A 97 -19.57 18.05 6.51
C GLU A 97 -19.08 17.57 5.14
N ASN A 98 -19.53 18.18 4.04
CA ASN A 98 -19.11 17.82 2.69
C ASN A 98 -17.60 18.00 2.47
N TYR A 99 -17.01 19.07 3.02
CA TYR A 99 -15.57 19.27 2.95
C TYR A 99 -14.82 18.18 3.72
N ILE A 100 -15.20 17.91 4.96
CA ILE A 100 -14.54 16.87 5.76
C ILE A 100 -14.75 15.47 5.15
N SER A 101 -15.94 15.17 4.66
CA SER A 101 -16.23 13.91 3.97
C SER A 101 -15.35 13.74 2.73
N SER A 102 -15.12 14.80 1.94
CA SER A 102 -14.25 14.71 0.76
C SER A 102 -12.77 14.46 1.13
N LEU A 103 -12.31 14.93 2.30
CA LEU A 103 -10.99 14.57 2.82
C LEU A 103 -10.93 13.10 3.25
N ALA A 104 -12.01 12.57 3.82
CA ALA A 104 -12.13 11.16 4.14
C ALA A 104 -12.13 10.29 2.88
N ASP A 105 -12.79 10.70 1.80
CA ASP A 105 -12.74 10.02 0.50
C ASP A 105 -11.29 9.94 -0.05
N ALA A 106 -10.51 11.01 0.07
CA ALA A 106 -9.11 10.99 -0.32
C ALA A 106 -8.26 10.04 0.56
N LYS A 107 -8.63 9.88 1.84
CA LYS A 107 -8.02 8.91 2.76
C LYS A 107 -8.43 7.48 2.48
N TYR A 108 -9.61 7.24 1.92
CA TYR A 108 -10.01 5.92 1.47
C TYR A 108 -9.10 5.41 0.35
N GLU A 109 -8.71 6.28 -0.59
CA GLU A 109 -7.76 5.91 -1.64
C GLU A 109 -6.39 5.48 -1.09
N ASP A 110 -5.95 6.04 0.06
CA ASP A 110 -4.73 5.58 0.74
C ASP A 110 -4.82 4.09 1.15
N ILE A 111 -6.01 3.60 1.55
CA ILE A 111 -6.24 2.19 1.87
C ILE A 111 -6.10 1.34 0.60
N VAL A 112 -6.73 1.76 -0.50
CA VAL A 112 -6.69 1.02 -1.78
C VAL A 112 -5.25 0.92 -2.29
N ILE A 113 -4.51 2.01 -2.25
CA ILE A 113 -3.09 2.06 -2.62
C ILE A 113 -2.26 1.13 -1.73
N ALA A 114 -2.49 1.16 -0.42
CA ALA A 114 -1.76 0.31 0.53
C ALA A 114 -2.04 -1.17 0.29
N LYS A 115 -3.31 -1.56 0.07
CA LYS A 115 -3.70 -2.95 -0.26
C LYS A 115 -3.03 -3.44 -1.54
N ARG A 116 -3.01 -2.61 -2.60
CA ARG A 116 -2.32 -2.96 -3.85
C ARG A 116 -0.80 -3.09 -3.68
N LYS A 117 -0.17 -2.19 -2.92
CA LYS A 117 1.27 -2.26 -2.63
C LYS A 117 1.64 -3.49 -1.80
N LEU A 118 0.81 -3.84 -0.82
CA LEU A 118 0.99 -5.04 -0.01
C LEU A 118 0.91 -6.30 -0.87
N LEU A 119 -0.11 -6.41 -1.73
CA LEU A 119 -0.23 -7.51 -2.69
C LEU A 119 1.02 -7.63 -3.55
N ALA A 120 1.48 -6.53 -4.14
CA ALA A 120 2.70 -6.52 -4.95
C ALA A 120 3.93 -6.98 -4.13
N SER A 121 4.06 -6.54 -2.89
CA SER A 121 5.18 -6.89 -2.00
C SER A 121 5.17 -8.39 -1.64
N VAL A 122 3.99 -8.95 -1.36
CA VAL A 122 3.80 -10.39 -1.09
C VAL A 122 4.20 -11.22 -2.31
N CYS A 123 3.70 -10.85 -3.50
CA CYS A 123 4.07 -11.51 -4.75
C CYS A 123 5.59 -11.45 -5.01
N GLN A 124 6.19 -10.27 -4.86
CA GLN A 124 7.63 -10.09 -5.08
C GLN A 124 8.46 -10.96 -4.12
N SER A 125 8.11 -10.96 -2.83
CA SER A 125 8.78 -11.78 -1.83
C SER A 125 8.62 -13.28 -2.10
N TYR A 126 7.44 -13.72 -2.54
CA TYR A 126 7.19 -15.10 -2.95
C TYR A 126 8.08 -15.53 -4.14
N TYR A 127 8.21 -14.68 -5.18
CA TYR A 127 9.08 -14.98 -6.32
C TYR A 127 10.57 -14.97 -5.97
N ASN A 128 10.99 -14.13 -5.02
CA ASN A 128 12.36 -14.16 -4.48
C ASN A 128 12.64 -15.46 -3.72
N LEU A 129 11.70 -15.92 -2.89
CA LEU A 129 11.79 -17.19 -2.18
C LEU A 129 11.90 -18.38 -3.14
N TYR A 130 11.07 -18.39 -4.19
CA TYR A 130 11.16 -19.39 -5.24
C TYR A 130 12.55 -19.40 -5.87
N ALA A 131 13.08 -18.25 -6.28
CA ALA A 131 14.37 -18.18 -6.94
C ALA A 131 15.51 -18.69 -6.05
N ASN A 132 15.48 -18.35 -4.75
CA ASN A 132 16.47 -18.86 -3.79
C ASN A 132 16.39 -20.40 -3.68
N ARG A 133 15.18 -20.96 -3.55
CA ARG A 133 14.97 -22.41 -3.45
C ARG A 133 15.37 -23.14 -4.73
N ALA A 134 14.99 -22.62 -5.90
CA ALA A 134 15.33 -23.20 -7.20
C ALA A 134 16.86 -23.21 -7.43
N LYS A 135 17.57 -22.13 -7.06
CA LYS A 135 19.04 -22.09 -7.15
C LYS A 135 19.70 -23.10 -6.22
N GLN A 136 19.20 -23.25 -4.98
CA GLN A 136 19.72 -24.26 -4.05
C GLN A 136 19.52 -25.69 -4.60
N ALA A 137 18.41 -25.96 -5.29
CA ALA A 137 18.18 -27.24 -5.95
C ALA A 137 19.19 -27.48 -7.07
N VAL A 138 19.39 -26.51 -7.97
CA VAL A 138 20.39 -26.59 -9.05
C VAL A 138 21.81 -26.79 -8.50
N LEU A 139 22.20 -26.06 -7.45
CA LEU A 139 23.51 -26.24 -6.82
C LEU A 139 23.67 -27.62 -6.19
N THR A 140 22.60 -28.16 -5.61
CA THR A 140 22.63 -29.52 -5.03
C THR A 140 22.82 -30.58 -6.12
N GLU A 141 22.15 -30.44 -7.27
CA GLU A 141 22.35 -31.32 -8.42
C GLU A 141 23.76 -31.21 -9.00
N ASN A 142 24.29 -29.98 -9.12
CA ASN A 142 25.65 -29.76 -9.63
C ASN A 142 26.73 -30.29 -8.67
N ILE A 143 26.58 -30.13 -7.35
CA ILE A 143 27.51 -30.73 -6.37
C ILE A 143 27.52 -32.26 -6.53
N LYS A 144 26.34 -32.89 -6.63
CA LYS A 144 26.23 -34.34 -6.84
C LYS A 144 26.88 -34.78 -8.16
N LEU A 145 26.79 -33.97 -9.20
CA LEU A 145 27.46 -34.22 -10.48
C LEU A 145 28.99 -34.13 -10.34
N LEU A 146 29.51 -33.13 -9.62
CA LEU A 146 30.93 -33.03 -9.33
C LEU A 146 31.47 -34.23 -8.53
N ASP A 147 30.68 -34.81 -7.61
CA ASP A 147 31.07 -36.05 -6.91
C ASP A 147 31.28 -37.23 -7.88
N THR A 148 30.45 -37.33 -8.93
CA THR A 148 30.62 -38.37 -9.95
C THR A 148 31.89 -38.16 -10.78
N TYR A 149 32.22 -36.90 -11.08
CA TYR A 149 33.46 -36.58 -11.77
C TYR A 149 34.71 -36.74 -10.92
N GLU A 150 34.63 -36.48 -9.61
CA GLU A 150 35.73 -36.74 -8.68
C GLU A 150 36.06 -38.23 -8.66
N THR A 151 35.04 -39.09 -8.63
CA THR A 151 35.22 -40.55 -8.71
C THR A 151 35.90 -40.97 -10.02
N LEU A 152 35.48 -40.38 -11.13
CA LEU A 152 36.06 -40.61 -12.46
C LEU A 152 37.53 -40.15 -12.52
N ALA A 153 37.82 -38.94 -12.04
CA ALA A 153 39.15 -38.37 -12.02
C ALA A 153 40.12 -39.16 -11.12
N LEU A 154 39.68 -39.60 -9.94
CA LEU A 154 40.46 -40.47 -9.05
C LEU A 154 40.84 -41.78 -9.73
N THR A 155 39.88 -42.41 -10.42
CA THR A 155 40.14 -43.65 -11.18
C THR A 155 41.17 -43.40 -12.28
N SER A 156 41.08 -42.27 -12.99
CA SER A 156 42.05 -41.86 -14.02
C SER A 156 43.44 -41.58 -13.44
N VAL A 157 43.55 -41.03 -12.23
CA VAL A 157 44.83 -40.82 -11.53
C VAL A 157 45.47 -42.16 -11.17
N GLU A 158 44.70 -43.13 -10.66
CA GLU A 158 45.20 -44.48 -10.30
C GLU A 158 45.81 -45.21 -11.49
N VAL A 159 45.24 -45.04 -12.69
CA VAL A 159 45.76 -45.63 -13.93
C VAL A 159 46.78 -44.74 -14.65
N GLY A 160 47.22 -43.65 -14.03
CA GLY A 160 48.27 -42.74 -14.54
C GLY A 160 47.85 -41.88 -15.73
N LYS A 161 46.54 -41.70 -15.95
CA LYS A 161 45.95 -40.94 -17.08
C LYS A 161 45.49 -39.53 -16.72
N ALA A 162 45.46 -39.16 -15.44
CA ALA A 162 45.10 -37.82 -14.97
C ALA A 162 46.03 -37.32 -13.85
N SER A 163 46.00 -36.02 -13.59
CA SER A 163 46.79 -35.39 -12.53
C SER A 163 46.00 -35.31 -11.22
N ALA A 164 46.68 -35.47 -10.08
CA ALA A 164 46.08 -35.18 -8.78
C ALA A 164 45.61 -33.71 -8.65
N VAL A 165 46.15 -32.81 -9.48
CA VAL A 165 45.70 -31.41 -9.58
C VAL A 165 44.25 -31.32 -10.07
N ASP A 166 43.81 -32.22 -10.94
CA ASP A 166 42.45 -32.19 -11.50
C ASP A 166 41.41 -32.56 -10.43
N VAL A 167 41.75 -33.52 -9.57
CA VAL A 167 40.96 -33.89 -8.38
C VAL A 167 40.87 -32.71 -7.40
N LEU A 168 42.00 -32.05 -7.11
CA LEU A 168 41.99 -30.88 -6.21
C LEU A 168 41.16 -29.72 -6.78
N ARG A 169 41.14 -29.53 -8.11
CA ARG A 169 40.28 -28.53 -8.76
C ARG A 169 38.80 -28.86 -8.57
N LEU A 170 38.40 -30.11 -8.77
CA LEU A 170 37.02 -30.56 -8.50
C LEU A 170 36.60 -30.28 -7.05
N GLN A 171 37.46 -30.60 -6.09
CA GLN A 171 37.22 -30.35 -4.67
C GLN A 171 37.08 -28.86 -4.35
N MET A 172 37.92 -28.00 -4.94
CA MET A 172 37.77 -26.54 -4.81
C MET A 172 36.42 -26.07 -5.37
N ARG A 173 35.96 -26.63 -6.51
CA ARG A 173 34.65 -26.30 -7.09
C ARG A 173 33.49 -26.77 -6.21
N GLN A 174 33.53 -27.99 -5.67
CA GLN A 174 32.52 -28.46 -4.71
C GLN A 174 32.43 -27.52 -3.50
N ASN A 175 33.57 -27.06 -2.98
CA ASN A 175 33.63 -26.09 -1.89
C ASN A 175 32.98 -24.75 -2.27
N GLU A 176 33.25 -24.22 -3.47
CA GLU A 176 32.61 -23.00 -4.00
C GLU A 176 31.08 -23.15 -4.10
N LEU A 177 30.59 -24.26 -4.67
CA LEU A 177 29.15 -24.51 -4.79
C LEU A 177 28.47 -24.69 -3.44
N SER A 178 29.13 -25.38 -2.50
CA SER A 178 28.65 -25.55 -1.13
C SER A 178 28.56 -24.20 -0.41
N GLN A 179 29.57 -23.34 -0.56
CA GLN A 179 29.55 -21.99 -0.03
C GLN A 179 28.38 -21.18 -0.61
N LEU A 180 28.19 -21.20 -1.93
CA LEU A 180 27.08 -20.49 -2.59
C LEU A 180 25.72 -20.98 -2.10
N LYS A 181 25.55 -22.30 -1.92
CA LYS A 181 24.32 -22.90 -1.39
C LYS A 181 24.05 -22.43 0.04
N GLN A 182 25.05 -22.43 0.92
CA GLN A 182 24.91 -21.94 2.30
C GLN A 182 24.53 -20.45 2.34
N VAL A 183 25.10 -19.63 1.45
CA VAL A 183 24.72 -18.21 1.33
C VAL A 183 23.25 -18.06 0.89
N LEU A 184 22.81 -18.85 -0.11
CA LEU A 184 21.42 -18.85 -0.57
C LEU A 184 20.44 -19.34 0.50
N GLU A 185 20.87 -20.23 1.40
CA GLU A 185 20.07 -20.65 2.55
C GLU A 185 19.84 -19.49 3.52
N GLN A 186 20.89 -18.71 3.82
CA GLN A 186 20.74 -17.50 4.64
C GLN A 186 19.84 -16.45 3.97
N GLN A 187 19.97 -16.27 2.66
CA GLN A 187 19.10 -15.38 1.88
C GLN A 187 17.64 -15.86 1.88
N TYR A 188 17.40 -17.17 1.81
CA TYR A 188 16.07 -17.75 1.90
C TYR A 188 15.44 -17.48 3.28
N LEU A 189 16.18 -17.67 4.38
CA LEU A 189 15.68 -17.40 5.74
C LEU A 189 15.34 -15.91 5.95
N ALA A 190 16.16 -15.01 5.39
CA ALA A 190 15.90 -13.58 5.42
C ALA A 190 14.62 -13.22 4.64
N GLU A 191 14.46 -13.74 3.43
CA GLU A 191 13.26 -13.50 2.63
C GLU A 191 12.01 -14.17 3.23
N GLN A 192 12.15 -15.33 3.89
CA GLN A 192 11.07 -15.98 4.61
C GLN A 192 10.59 -15.09 5.77
N THR A 193 11.53 -14.50 6.50
CA THR A 193 11.21 -13.51 7.53
C THR A 193 10.47 -12.32 6.92
N ASN A 194 10.94 -11.79 5.79
CA ASN A 194 10.27 -10.69 5.09
C ASN A 194 8.81 -11.02 4.75
N LEU A 195 8.58 -12.15 4.06
CA LEU A 195 7.23 -12.59 3.71
C LEU A 195 6.36 -12.78 4.95
N ASN A 196 6.84 -13.50 5.96
CA ASN A 196 6.08 -13.72 7.19
C ASN A 196 5.75 -12.42 7.94
N LYS A 197 6.57 -11.37 7.82
CA LYS A 197 6.25 -10.05 8.39
C LYS A 197 5.27 -9.24 7.56
N LEU A 198 5.23 -9.42 6.23
CA LEU A 198 4.13 -8.91 5.42
C LEU A 198 2.79 -9.55 5.81
N LEU A 199 2.80 -10.82 6.20
CA LEU A 199 1.61 -11.57 6.67
C LEU A 199 1.32 -11.37 8.16
N ASN A 200 2.16 -10.61 8.88
CA ASN A 200 2.04 -10.38 10.32
C ASN A 200 2.00 -11.66 11.18
N ARG A 201 2.90 -12.61 10.89
CA ARG A 201 3.03 -13.87 11.64
C ARG A 201 4.45 -14.10 12.18
N ASP A 202 4.64 -15.24 12.86
CA ASP A 202 5.97 -15.61 13.37
C ASP A 202 6.96 -15.74 12.21
N LYS A 203 8.22 -15.33 12.44
CA LYS A 203 9.22 -15.27 11.37
C LYS A 203 9.62 -16.66 10.84
N ASN A 204 9.47 -17.72 11.65
CA ASN A 204 9.94 -19.07 11.31
C ASN A 204 8.87 -19.96 10.67
N VAL A 205 7.68 -19.41 10.38
CA VAL A 205 6.63 -20.18 9.68
C VAL A 205 7.16 -20.57 8.30
N VAL A 206 7.16 -21.88 8.03
CA VAL A 206 7.61 -22.40 6.74
C VAL A 206 6.63 -21.97 5.65
N VAL A 207 7.17 -21.45 4.56
CA VAL A 207 6.39 -21.05 3.38
C VAL A 207 6.56 -22.13 2.34
N ASP A 208 5.45 -22.74 1.96
CA ASP A 208 5.44 -23.77 0.93
C ASP A 208 5.35 -23.13 -0.45
N ILE A 209 6.34 -23.41 -1.30
CA ILE A 209 6.57 -22.71 -2.55
C ILE A 209 6.55 -23.73 -3.67
N MET A 210 5.93 -23.38 -4.80
CA MET A 210 5.90 -24.22 -5.98
C MET A 210 7.31 -24.62 -6.43
N ASN A 211 7.50 -25.90 -6.78
CA ASN A 211 8.81 -26.43 -7.14
C ASN A 211 9.35 -25.88 -8.47
N GLU A 212 8.48 -25.58 -9.42
CA GLU A 212 8.88 -25.14 -10.76
C GLU A 212 7.91 -24.06 -11.29
N MET A 213 8.47 -23.00 -11.87
CA MET A 213 7.73 -21.94 -12.55
C MET A 213 8.30 -21.72 -13.95
N ASN A 214 7.40 -21.72 -14.93
CA ASN A 214 7.71 -21.58 -16.34
C ASN A 214 7.17 -20.26 -16.88
N ILE A 215 7.96 -19.57 -17.73
CA ILE A 215 7.49 -18.38 -18.44
C ILE A 215 6.44 -18.82 -19.47
N PRO A 216 5.21 -18.25 -19.45
CA PRO A 216 4.18 -18.55 -20.45
C PRO A 216 4.69 -18.30 -21.88
N LEU A 217 4.24 -19.09 -22.85
CA LEU A 217 4.64 -18.95 -24.26
C LEU A 217 3.92 -17.79 -24.95
N GLU A 218 2.64 -17.59 -24.63
CA GLU A 218 1.84 -16.51 -25.23
C GLU A 218 2.12 -15.17 -24.56
N GLU A 219 2.04 -14.10 -25.34
CA GLU A 219 2.16 -12.73 -24.89
C GLU A 219 0.75 -12.16 -24.74
N VAL A 220 0.41 -11.72 -23.54
CA VAL A 220 -0.82 -10.96 -23.32
C VAL A 220 -0.47 -9.51 -23.59
N GLU A 221 -1.16 -8.89 -24.54
CA GLU A 221 -1.03 -7.47 -24.84
C GLU A 221 -1.31 -6.65 -23.58
N ILE A 222 -0.35 -5.82 -23.17
CA ILE A 222 -0.46 -4.98 -21.99
C ILE A 222 -0.97 -3.62 -22.48
N THR A 223 -2.24 -3.32 -22.24
CA THR A 223 -2.81 -2.02 -22.58
C THR A 223 -2.48 -1.00 -21.49
N SER A 224 -1.95 0.16 -21.89
CA SER A 224 -1.66 1.29 -21.00
C SER A 224 -2.90 2.11 -20.63
N GLU A 225 -4.04 1.85 -21.28
CA GLU A 225 -5.29 2.62 -21.15
C GLU A 225 -5.80 2.70 -19.70
N ASN A 226 -5.51 1.69 -18.87
CA ASN A 226 -5.96 1.63 -17.48
C ASN A 226 -5.15 2.49 -16.49
N LEU A 227 -3.98 3.01 -16.89
CA LEU A 227 -3.10 3.69 -15.93
C LEU A 227 -3.73 4.96 -15.35
N SER A 228 -4.54 5.66 -16.14
CA SER A 228 -5.28 6.86 -15.69
C SER A 228 -6.27 6.59 -14.56
N LEU A 229 -6.73 5.33 -14.42
CA LEU A 229 -7.64 4.88 -13.37
C LEU A 229 -6.90 4.31 -12.15
N HIS A 230 -5.57 4.37 -12.13
CA HIS A 230 -4.79 3.85 -11.01
C HIS A 230 -5.11 4.62 -9.72
N PRO A 231 -5.30 3.96 -8.56
CA PRO A 231 -5.71 4.59 -7.30
C PRO A 231 -4.80 5.74 -6.84
N GLU A 232 -3.51 5.67 -7.13
CA GLU A 232 -2.59 6.77 -6.82
C GLU A 232 -2.88 8.05 -7.61
N LEU A 233 -3.49 7.95 -8.79
CA LEU A 233 -3.95 9.10 -9.57
C LEU A 233 -5.35 9.53 -9.14
N LEU A 234 -6.25 8.57 -8.86
CA LEU A 234 -7.59 8.86 -8.34
C LEU A 234 -7.55 9.61 -7.01
N LYS A 235 -6.56 9.34 -6.17
CA LYS A 235 -6.32 10.12 -4.95
C LYS A 235 -6.18 11.61 -5.23
N TYR A 236 -5.48 12.01 -6.29
CA TYR A 236 -5.36 13.43 -6.64
C TYR A 236 -6.70 14.01 -7.12
N ASP A 237 -7.55 13.23 -7.77
CA ASP A 237 -8.91 13.66 -8.13
C ASP A 237 -9.77 13.89 -6.88
N LYS A 238 -9.66 13.00 -5.87
CA LYS A 238 -10.32 13.19 -4.57
C LYS A 238 -9.81 14.42 -3.82
N LEU A 239 -8.49 14.64 -3.84
CA LEU A 239 -7.90 15.84 -3.24
C LEU A 239 -8.35 17.10 -3.97
N TYR A 240 -8.40 17.09 -5.30
CA TYR A 240 -8.90 18.22 -6.08
C TYR A 240 -10.36 18.54 -5.72
N GLN A 241 -11.23 17.53 -5.67
CA GLN A 241 -12.62 17.66 -5.23
C GLN A 241 -12.72 18.20 -3.80
N SER A 242 -11.81 17.81 -2.91
CA SER A 242 -11.79 18.35 -1.54
C SER A 242 -11.48 19.85 -1.49
N VAL A 243 -10.64 20.35 -2.40
CA VAL A 243 -10.38 21.79 -2.52
C VAL A 243 -11.60 22.53 -3.10
N GLU A 244 -12.36 21.91 -4.02
CA GLU A 244 -13.65 22.47 -4.46
C GLU A 244 -14.66 22.59 -3.32
N LYS A 245 -14.74 21.56 -2.45
CA LYS A 245 -15.60 21.61 -1.26
C LYS A 245 -15.10 22.62 -0.23
N SER A 246 -13.78 22.77 -0.08
CA SER A 246 -13.15 23.81 0.74
C SER A 246 -13.55 25.21 0.25
N GLU A 247 -13.56 25.44 -1.07
CA GLU A 247 -13.98 26.73 -1.63
C GLU A 247 -15.47 26.99 -1.43
N LEU A 248 -16.33 25.98 -1.62
CA LEU A 248 -17.75 26.11 -1.33
C LEU A 248 -17.99 26.43 0.16
N LEU A 249 -17.26 25.77 1.06
CA LEU A 249 -17.29 26.08 2.49
C LEU A 249 -16.85 27.52 2.75
N ASN A 250 -15.73 27.97 2.18
CA ASN A 250 -15.23 29.33 2.32
C ASN A 250 -16.27 30.38 1.88
N GLN A 251 -16.96 30.14 0.76
CA GLN A 251 -18.07 30.99 0.29
C GLN A 251 -19.25 30.99 1.27
N LYS A 252 -19.64 29.82 1.77
CA LYS A 252 -20.75 29.67 2.74
C LYS A 252 -20.44 30.34 4.07
N GLU A 253 -19.23 30.20 4.59
CA GLU A 253 -18.78 30.88 5.81
C GLU A 253 -18.69 32.40 5.69
N SER A 254 -18.72 32.96 4.47
CA SER A 254 -18.87 34.40 4.25
C SER A 254 -20.32 34.89 4.37
N SER A 255 -21.28 33.99 4.65
CA SER A 255 -22.67 34.33 4.90
C SER A 255 -22.88 34.83 6.34
N PRO A 256 -23.94 35.63 6.61
CA PRO A 256 -24.26 36.08 7.95
C PRO A 256 -24.60 34.94 8.92
N MET A 257 -24.58 35.20 10.22
CA MET A 257 -25.13 34.29 11.23
C MET A 257 -26.30 34.95 11.95
N VAL A 258 -27.32 34.17 12.29
CA VAL A 258 -28.50 34.66 13.03
C VAL A 258 -28.40 34.15 14.47
N GLY A 259 -28.47 35.04 15.44
CA GLY A 259 -28.47 34.67 16.85
C GLY A 259 -29.81 34.95 17.49
N PHE A 260 -30.29 33.99 18.27
CA PHE A 260 -31.46 34.14 19.13
C PHE A 260 -30.99 34.20 20.57
N GLY A 261 -31.57 35.09 21.37
CA GLY A 261 -31.23 35.20 22.77
C GLY A 261 -32.40 35.64 23.63
N LEU A 262 -32.20 35.54 24.93
CA LEU A 262 -33.13 35.97 25.95
C LEU A 262 -32.34 36.60 27.09
N ASP A 263 -32.66 37.84 27.40
CA ASP A 263 -32.20 38.50 28.61
C ASP A 263 -33.29 38.49 29.65
N TYR A 264 -32.93 38.10 30.86
CA TYR A 264 -33.70 38.32 32.08
C TYR A 264 -32.97 39.38 32.90
N ILE A 265 -33.65 40.49 33.21
CA ILE A 265 -33.09 41.57 34.01
C ILE A 265 -33.95 41.74 35.25
N ASN A 266 -33.33 41.60 36.41
CA ASN A 266 -34.00 41.80 37.68
C ASN A 266 -34.14 43.29 38.00
N VAL A 267 -35.33 43.69 38.45
CA VAL A 267 -35.64 45.07 38.83
C VAL A 267 -36.06 45.12 40.30
N GLU A 268 -35.33 45.91 41.09
CA GLU A 268 -35.65 46.16 42.50
C GLU A 268 -36.92 47.02 42.62
N LYS A 269 -37.80 46.70 43.57
CA LYS A 269 -39.02 47.48 43.83
C LYS A 269 -38.66 48.86 44.39
N ARG A 270 -39.36 49.89 43.94
CA ARG A 270 -39.19 51.24 44.52
C ARG A 270 -39.84 51.29 45.91
N PRO A 271 -39.11 51.76 46.94
CA PRO A 271 -39.72 52.03 48.23
C PRO A 271 -40.77 53.15 48.10
N ASP A 272 -41.81 53.08 48.92
CA ASP A 272 -42.87 54.10 49.06
C ASP A 272 -43.75 54.36 47.81
N MET A 273 -43.75 53.46 46.83
CA MET A 273 -44.67 53.49 45.69
C MET A 273 -45.48 52.20 45.60
N ASN A 274 -46.80 52.31 45.49
CA ASN A 274 -47.70 51.17 45.33
C ASN A 274 -48.53 51.32 44.05
N PHE A 275 -48.09 50.65 42.99
CA PHE A 275 -48.79 50.59 41.71
C PHE A 275 -48.57 49.21 41.06
N ASN A 276 -49.47 48.83 40.16
CA ASN A 276 -49.37 47.56 39.43
C ASN A 276 -48.05 47.51 38.63
N ASP A 277 -47.32 46.41 38.72
CA ASP A 277 -45.99 46.19 38.13
C ASP A 277 -44.77 46.88 38.83
N ASN A 278 -44.86 47.35 40.08
CA ASN A 278 -43.68 47.81 40.85
C ASN A 278 -42.63 46.67 41.00
N GLY A 279 -41.37 46.93 40.63
CA GLY A 279 -40.28 45.95 40.58
C GLY A 279 -40.50 44.79 39.62
N LYS A 280 -41.24 45.01 38.53
CA LYS A 280 -41.43 43.99 37.50
C LYS A 280 -40.14 43.77 36.73
N ASP A 281 -39.67 42.53 36.74
CA ASP A 281 -38.51 42.09 35.98
C ASP A 281 -38.74 42.23 34.46
N ILE A 282 -37.64 42.40 33.72
CA ILE A 282 -37.67 42.56 32.27
C ILE A 282 -37.26 41.24 31.62
N ILE A 283 -38.10 40.76 30.71
CA ILE A 283 -37.78 39.66 29.80
C ILE A 283 -37.64 40.25 28.40
N MET A 284 -36.45 40.16 27.83
CA MET A 284 -36.13 40.75 26.54
C MET A 284 -35.64 39.68 25.56
N PRO A 285 -36.51 39.17 24.67
CA PRO A 285 -36.06 38.32 23.57
C PRO A 285 -35.23 39.15 22.59
N MET A 286 -34.14 38.56 22.10
CA MET A 286 -33.20 39.19 21.20
C MET A 286 -33.08 38.39 19.90
N VAL A 287 -33.04 39.11 18.78
CA VAL A 287 -32.59 38.59 17.49
C VAL A 287 -31.39 39.41 17.08
N SER A 288 -30.30 38.75 16.73
CA SER A 288 -29.03 39.38 16.32
C SER A 288 -28.61 38.86 14.96
N LEU A 289 -27.98 39.71 14.15
CA LEU A 289 -27.46 39.37 12.83
C LEU A 289 -25.98 39.75 12.80
N SER A 290 -25.11 38.75 12.63
CA SER A 290 -23.67 38.94 12.47
C SER A 290 -23.32 38.90 10.99
N ILE A 291 -22.82 40.00 10.43
CA ILE A 291 -22.50 40.12 9.00
C ILE A 291 -20.98 40.32 8.84
N PRO A 292 -20.28 39.45 8.10
CA PRO A 292 -18.87 39.67 7.79
C PRO A 292 -18.71 40.77 6.73
N ILE A 293 -18.31 41.97 7.15
CA ILE A 293 -18.15 43.13 6.25
C ILE A 293 -16.77 43.12 5.55
N PHE A 294 -15.73 42.65 6.23
CA PHE A 294 -14.34 42.69 5.73
C PHE A 294 -13.90 41.34 5.14
N ASN A 295 -14.15 41.14 3.85
CA ASN A 295 -13.96 39.85 3.18
C ASN A 295 -12.54 39.54 2.69
N ARG A 296 -11.51 40.23 3.20
CA ARG A 296 -10.10 39.96 2.79
C ARG A 296 -9.68 38.52 3.12
N LYS A 297 -10.11 37.98 4.26
CA LYS A 297 -9.88 36.58 4.67
C LYS A 297 -10.39 35.61 3.60
N TYR A 298 -11.67 35.70 3.24
CA TYR A 298 -12.31 34.79 2.28
C TYR A 298 -11.71 34.92 0.87
N LYS A 299 -11.41 36.15 0.41
CA LYS A 299 -10.73 36.38 -0.87
C LYS A 299 -9.33 35.73 -0.92
N SER A 300 -8.58 35.84 0.18
CA SER A 300 -7.26 35.22 0.29
C SER A 300 -7.36 33.69 0.30
N GLN A 301 -8.35 33.11 0.98
CA GLN A 301 -8.58 31.66 0.98
C GLN A 301 -8.99 31.14 -0.40
N THR A 302 -9.87 31.86 -1.13
CA THR A 302 -10.20 31.51 -2.52
C THR A 302 -8.93 31.47 -3.38
N LYS A 303 -8.05 32.46 -3.24
CA LYS A 303 -6.80 32.46 -4.01
C LYS A 303 -5.87 31.30 -3.65
N GLN A 304 -5.81 30.93 -2.37
CA GLN A 304 -5.05 29.75 -1.92
C GLN A 304 -5.65 28.46 -2.49
N ASN A 305 -6.97 28.30 -2.48
CA ASN A 305 -7.66 27.13 -3.04
C ASN A 305 -7.39 27.01 -4.56
N GLU A 306 -7.41 28.11 -5.32
CA GLU A 306 -7.03 28.12 -6.74
C GLU A 306 -5.59 27.62 -6.96
N LEU A 307 -4.64 28.14 -6.17
CA LEU A 307 -3.23 27.74 -6.27
C LEU A 307 -3.03 26.28 -5.87
N GLN A 308 -3.76 25.80 -4.85
CA GLN A 308 -3.72 24.42 -4.41
C GLN A 308 -4.28 23.46 -5.46
N GLN A 309 -5.32 23.84 -6.21
CA GLN A 309 -5.80 23.05 -7.35
C GLN A 309 -4.75 22.93 -8.47
N GLN A 310 -4.03 24.03 -8.76
CA GLN A 310 -2.92 24.01 -9.74
C GLN A 310 -1.78 23.11 -9.26
N GLU A 311 -1.43 23.17 -7.97
CA GLU A 311 -0.44 22.30 -7.35
C GLU A 311 -0.84 20.83 -7.47
N ILE A 312 -2.08 20.47 -7.09
CA ILE A 312 -2.60 19.09 -7.18
C ILE A 312 -2.57 18.58 -8.62
N THR A 313 -2.92 19.42 -9.59
CA THR A 313 -2.87 19.06 -11.01
C THR A 313 -1.45 18.75 -11.46
N ALA A 314 -0.49 19.59 -11.07
CA ALA A 314 0.93 19.37 -11.37
C ALA A 314 1.48 18.10 -10.68
N GLN A 315 1.10 17.86 -9.42
CA GLN A 315 1.47 16.64 -8.70
C GLN A 315 0.88 15.37 -9.35
N LYS A 316 -0.38 15.43 -9.80
CA LYS A 316 -1.02 14.33 -10.54
C LYS A 316 -0.26 14.03 -11.84
N GLN A 317 0.08 15.06 -12.61
CA GLN A 317 0.83 14.90 -13.86
C GLN A 317 2.24 14.33 -13.60
N GLN A 318 2.95 14.83 -12.60
CA GLN A 318 4.25 14.26 -12.21
C GLN A 318 4.13 12.79 -11.82
N ARG A 319 3.08 12.43 -11.07
CA ARG A 319 2.86 11.04 -10.68
C ARG A 319 2.53 10.18 -11.90
N LEU A 320 1.69 10.64 -12.81
CA LEU A 320 1.39 9.95 -14.06
C LEU A 320 2.67 9.66 -14.86
N ASN A 321 3.52 10.68 -15.10
CA ASN A 321 4.79 10.49 -15.81
C ASN A 321 5.69 9.43 -15.12
N THR A 322 5.69 9.40 -13.79
CA THR A 322 6.45 8.40 -13.01
C THR A 322 5.88 7.00 -13.21
N LEU A 323 4.55 6.85 -13.19
CA LEU A 323 3.88 5.57 -13.36
C LEU A 323 4.02 5.05 -14.80
N GLU A 324 3.96 5.92 -15.81
CA GLU A 324 4.22 5.59 -17.21
C GLU A 324 5.65 5.08 -17.40
N THR A 325 6.63 5.81 -16.87
CA THR A 325 8.05 5.39 -16.91
C THR A 325 8.24 4.03 -16.26
N LEU A 326 7.57 3.78 -15.13
CA LEU A 326 7.66 2.52 -14.39
C LEU A 326 6.98 1.37 -15.14
N LEU A 327 5.85 1.64 -15.79
CA LEU A 327 5.15 0.67 -16.65
C LEU A 327 6.00 0.27 -17.85
N ASP A 328 6.51 1.25 -18.58
CA ASP A 328 7.35 1.02 -19.77
C ASP A 328 8.60 0.23 -19.41
N LYS A 329 9.26 0.59 -18.30
CA LYS A 329 10.41 -0.15 -17.79
C LYS A 329 10.03 -1.60 -17.47
N ALA A 330 8.92 -1.82 -16.76
CA ALA A 330 8.49 -3.17 -16.38
C ALA A 330 8.14 -4.04 -17.61
N ILE A 331 7.49 -3.46 -18.63
CA ILE A 331 7.20 -4.15 -19.90
C ILE A 331 8.50 -4.57 -20.59
N ASN A 332 9.43 -3.63 -20.78
CA ASN A 332 10.70 -3.90 -21.46
C ASN A 332 11.59 -4.89 -20.68
N ASP A 333 11.62 -4.80 -19.35
CA ASP A 333 12.37 -5.72 -18.50
C ASP A 333 11.72 -7.13 -18.53
N LYS A 334 10.39 -7.23 -18.59
CA LYS A 334 9.66 -8.51 -18.73
C LYS A 334 9.99 -9.19 -20.06
N ILE A 335 9.99 -8.43 -21.17
CA ILE A 335 10.36 -8.92 -22.50
C ILE A 335 11.83 -9.36 -22.50
N SER A 336 12.72 -8.54 -21.96
CA SER A 336 14.15 -8.82 -21.85
C SER A 336 14.43 -10.08 -21.02
N ALA A 337 13.67 -10.32 -19.94
CA ALA A 337 13.74 -11.54 -19.14
C ALA A 337 13.31 -12.78 -19.96
N ARG A 338 12.27 -12.68 -20.78
CA ARG A 338 11.85 -13.77 -21.68
C ARG A 338 12.92 -14.06 -22.74
N ILE A 339 13.48 -13.04 -23.38
CA ILE A 339 14.58 -13.20 -24.36
C ILE A 339 15.78 -13.89 -23.71
N SER A 340 16.16 -13.44 -22.51
CA SER A 340 17.25 -14.04 -21.73
C SER A 340 16.96 -15.51 -21.42
N TYR A 341 15.77 -15.83 -20.92
CA TYR A 341 15.33 -17.20 -20.64
C TYR A 341 15.47 -18.11 -21.87
N THR A 342 14.94 -17.68 -23.02
CA THR A 342 15.01 -18.48 -24.26
C THR A 342 16.44 -18.69 -24.75
N THR A 343 17.30 -17.68 -24.58
CA THR A 343 18.74 -17.77 -24.90
C THR A 343 19.44 -18.76 -23.99
N GLN A 344 19.21 -18.67 -22.66
CA GLN A 344 19.82 -19.60 -21.71
C GLN A 344 19.36 -21.04 -21.92
N ALA A 345 18.08 -21.26 -22.26
CA ALA A 345 17.57 -22.59 -22.57
C ALA A 345 18.28 -23.21 -23.80
N LYS A 346 18.53 -22.42 -24.85
CA LYS A 346 19.29 -22.86 -26.04
C LYS A 346 20.75 -23.16 -25.69
N ASN A 347 21.41 -22.28 -24.95
CA ASN A 347 22.80 -22.44 -24.56
C ASN A 347 22.99 -23.63 -23.62
N LEU A 348 22.07 -23.86 -22.68
CA LEU A 348 22.08 -25.02 -21.80
C LEU A 348 21.95 -26.32 -22.59
N LYS A 349 21.10 -26.35 -23.62
CA LYS A 349 21.00 -27.51 -24.51
C LYS A 349 22.32 -27.78 -25.23
N GLN A 350 22.93 -26.76 -25.83
CA GLN A 350 24.23 -26.90 -26.52
C GLN A 350 25.35 -27.32 -25.56
N ALA A 351 25.35 -26.79 -24.33
CA ALA A 351 26.34 -27.14 -23.34
C ALA A 351 26.22 -28.60 -22.85
N LYS A 352 24.99 -29.14 -22.75
CA LYS A 352 24.74 -30.56 -22.49
C LYS A 352 25.21 -31.45 -23.65
N ASP A 353 24.92 -31.05 -24.89
CA ASP A 353 25.38 -31.78 -26.07
C ASP A 353 26.93 -31.82 -26.13
N ALA A 354 27.59 -30.69 -25.79
CA ALA A 354 29.04 -30.59 -25.73
C ALA A 354 29.65 -31.42 -24.58
N GLU A 355 29.03 -31.41 -23.39
CA GLU A 355 29.44 -32.23 -22.25
C GLU A 355 29.46 -33.72 -22.62
N GLU A 356 28.42 -34.23 -23.29
CA GLU A 356 28.37 -35.64 -23.70
C GLU A 356 29.53 -36.02 -24.61
N ILE A 357 29.94 -35.12 -25.51
CA ILE A 357 31.08 -35.33 -26.42
C ILE A 357 32.40 -35.27 -25.64
N LEU A 358 32.55 -34.30 -24.74
CA LEU A 358 33.77 -34.11 -23.95
C LEU A 358 34.00 -35.28 -23.00
N ILE A 359 32.97 -35.79 -22.32
CA ILE A 359 33.08 -36.96 -21.43
C ILE A 359 33.59 -38.18 -22.22
N LYS A 360 33.01 -38.48 -23.39
CA LYS A 360 33.47 -39.60 -24.24
C LYS A 360 34.92 -39.42 -24.72
N SER A 361 35.31 -38.19 -25.02
CA SER A 361 36.65 -37.84 -25.47
C SER A 361 37.67 -37.98 -24.32
N TYR A 362 37.27 -37.64 -23.10
CA TYR A 362 38.09 -37.78 -21.90
C TYR A 362 38.31 -39.26 -21.54
N GLU A 363 37.27 -40.10 -21.59
CA GLU A 363 37.38 -41.55 -21.36
C GLU A 363 38.35 -42.24 -22.33
N THR A 364 38.43 -41.73 -23.56
CA THR A 364 39.36 -42.20 -24.59
C THR A 364 40.76 -41.58 -24.49
N GLY A 365 40.99 -40.67 -23.55
CA GLY A 365 42.28 -40.02 -23.27
C GLY A 365 42.70 -38.99 -24.32
N THR A 366 41.75 -38.47 -25.10
CA THR A 366 42.03 -37.54 -26.20
C THR A 366 41.99 -36.07 -25.82
N ILE A 367 41.44 -35.74 -24.64
CA ILE A 367 41.34 -34.39 -24.10
C ILE A 367 41.67 -34.35 -22.60
N ASP A 368 41.90 -33.15 -22.07
CA ASP A 368 42.10 -32.90 -20.65
C ASP A 368 40.74 -32.80 -19.92
N PHE A 369 40.70 -33.19 -18.64
CA PHE A 369 39.50 -33.08 -17.80
C PHE A 369 39.03 -31.61 -17.62
N ASN A 370 39.94 -30.65 -17.81
CA ASN A 370 39.64 -29.23 -17.70
C ASN A 370 38.55 -28.77 -18.67
N ASP A 371 38.50 -29.32 -19.89
CA ASP A 371 37.45 -28.98 -20.85
C ASP A 371 36.05 -29.41 -20.36
N VAL A 372 35.97 -30.53 -19.62
CA VAL A 372 34.73 -31.01 -18.98
C VAL A 372 34.29 -30.10 -17.83
N LEU A 373 35.25 -29.56 -17.06
CA LEU A 373 34.96 -28.58 -16.00
C LEU A 373 34.45 -27.26 -16.56
N ASP A 374 35.05 -26.77 -17.65
CA ASP A 374 34.67 -25.51 -18.27
C ASP A 374 33.25 -25.56 -18.83
N ILE A 375 32.87 -26.67 -19.49
CA ILE A 375 31.50 -26.82 -19.99
C ILE A 375 30.48 -26.92 -18.85
N GLN A 376 30.85 -27.51 -17.72
CA GLN A 376 30.01 -27.59 -16.53
C GLN A 376 29.78 -26.23 -15.87
N GLU A 377 30.82 -25.40 -15.80
CA GLU A 377 30.67 -24.02 -15.33
C GLU A 377 29.69 -23.24 -16.21
N LEU A 378 29.75 -23.42 -17.54
CA LEU A 378 28.79 -22.82 -18.46
C LEU A 378 27.37 -23.34 -18.23
N GLN A 379 27.18 -24.65 -18.02
CA GLN A 379 25.86 -25.21 -17.72
C GLN A 379 25.27 -24.62 -16.44
N LEU A 380 26.02 -24.61 -15.34
CA LEU A 380 25.59 -24.03 -14.08
C LEU A 380 25.22 -22.55 -14.26
N LYS A 381 26.06 -21.78 -14.96
CA LYS A 381 25.79 -20.37 -15.26
C LYS A 381 24.46 -20.21 -16.02
N PHE A 382 24.21 -21.03 -17.04
CA PHE A 382 22.97 -20.96 -17.82
C PHE A 382 21.75 -21.36 -16.98
N GLN A 383 21.84 -22.38 -16.13
CA GLN A 383 20.77 -22.78 -15.22
C GLN A 383 20.42 -21.67 -14.21
N ILE A 384 21.43 -21.07 -13.57
CA ILE A 384 21.23 -19.97 -12.62
C ILE A 384 20.61 -18.74 -13.31
N ASN A 385 21.10 -18.40 -14.51
CA ASN A 385 20.56 -17.28 -15.29
C ASN A 385 19.13 -17.55 -15.79
N GLN A 386 18.78 -18.80 -16.05
CA GLN A 386 17.42 -19.19 -16.40
C GLN A 386 16.45 -18.93 -15.23
N ILE A 387 16.84 -19.32 -14.00
CA ILE A 387 16.07 -19.03 -12.78
C ILE A 387 15.93 -17.53 -12.55
N GLU A 388 17.01 -16.76 -12.73
CA GLU A 388 16.97 -15.30 -12.63
C GLU A 388 16.05 -14.65 -13.66
N SER A 389 16.01 -15.21 -14.87
CA SER A 389 15.09 -14.76 -15.92
C SER A 389 13.63 -15.02 -15.53
N VAL A 390 13.33 -16.20 -14.96
CA VAL A 390 12.00 -16.51 -14.42
C VAL A 390 11.60 -15.55 -13.30
N LYS A 391 12.49 -15.38 -12.30
CA LYS A 391 12.27 -14.42 -11.20
C LYS A 391 11.95 -13.03 -11.74
N THR A 392 12.81 -12.51 -12.61
CA THR A 392 12.66 -11.18 -13.21
C THR A 392 11.34 -11.06 -13.94
N TYR A 393 10.98 -12.04 -14.77
CA TYR A 393 9.71 -12.05 -15.50
C TYR A 393 8.51 -11.88 -14.57
N TYR A 394 8.44 -12.64 -13.47
CA TYR A 394 7.33 -12.57 -12.53
C TYR A 394 7.34 -11.33 -11.64
N LEU A 395 8.53 -10.82 -11.27
CA LEU A 395 8.64 -9.53 -10.58
C LEU A 395 8.10 -8.39 -11.44
N GLN A 396 8.49 -8.34 -12.72
CA GLN A 396 7.97 -7.33 -13.64
C GLN A 396 6.48 -7.51 -13.92
N ASN A 397 6.01 -8.75 -14.04
CA ASN A 397 4.58 -9.03 -14.17
C ASN A 397 3.76 -8.56 -12.96
N THR A 398 4.33 -8.67 -11.76
CA THR A 398 3.73 -8.14 -10.53
C THR A 398 3.61 -6.62 -10.58
N ILE A 399 4.67 -5.94 -11.06
CA ILE A 399 4.67 -4.49 -11.23
C ILE A 399 3.63 -4.05 -12.27
N ILE A 400 3.56 -4.74 -13.41
CA ILE A 400 2.56 -4.48 -14.45
C ILE A 400 1.14 -4.67 -13.88
N ASN A 401 0.88 -5.77 -13.18
CA ASN A 401 -0.43 -6.01 -12.56
C ASN A 401 -0.77 -4.92 -11.53
N TYR A 402 0.17 -4.50 -10.68
CA TYR A 402 -0.03 -3.41 -9.72
C TYR A 402 -0.51 -2.12 -10.41
N LEU A 403 0.07 -1.81 -11.56
CA LEU A 403 -0.23 -0.59 -12.32
C LEU A 403 -1.50 -0.66 -13.16
N THR A 404 -1.90 -1.86 -13.61
CA THR A 404 -2.95 -2.02 -14.65
C THR A 404 -4.22 -2.72 -14.16
N LYS A 405 -4.17 -3.39 -13.01
CA LYS A 405 -5.28 -4.11 -12.38
C LYS A 405 -5.51 -3.57 -10.97
#